data_AF-A0AB33CPK6-F1
#
_entry.id   AF-A0AB33CPK6-F1
#
_cell.length_a   1.000
_cell.length_b   1.000
_cell.length_c   1.000
_cell.angle_alpha   90.00
_cell.angle_beta   90.00
_cell.angle_gamma   90.00
#
_symmetry.space_group_name_H-M   'P 1'
#
loop_
_entity.id
_entity.type
_entity.pdbx_description
1 polymer ?
#
loop_
_entity_poly.entity_id
_entity_poly.type
_entity_poly.pdbx_seq_one_letter_code
_entity_poly.pdbx_strand_id
1 'polypeptide(L)'
;MTSQRRRMPTALRLDGDNTHLANLCGPLDENIKQIAIAYEVTLRRRGSHVSIEGERADEAAKAIDWFHSRAVHRALNIDDIQLGLVELGASRSHEKEDKPEPLPELPPVGQEEISLRTAKRDLRPRTPGQREYLRNILSNDINFGVGPAGTGKTWLAVACAIDALEREAVHRLVLTRPAVEAGERLGFLPGDLAQKVDPYLRPLYDALYDLMGVEKVQRLFEKQVIEIAPLAYMRGRTLNHAFVILDEAQNTTPEQMKMFLTRIGFGSKAVITGDPTQVDLPKGQRSGLNHAVQVLENVQGISCSRFSSRDVVRHPLVARIVDAYERAGDA
;
A
#
# COMPACT_ATOMS: atom_id res chain seq x y z
N MET A 1 9.99 41.43 23.98
CA MET A 1 9.92 41.77 22.54
C MET A 1 11.17 41.23 21.84
N THR A 2 11.12 39.97 21.45
CA THR A 2 12.23 39.29 20.77
C THR A 2 11.98 39.39 19.26
N SER A 3 12.80 40.19 18.60
CA SER A 3 12.81 40.38 17.15
C SER A 3 13.04 39.05 16.44
N GLN A 4 11.98 38.45 15.88
CA GLN A 4 12.11 37.38 14.89
C GLN A 4 12.89 37.93 13.69
N ARG A 5 14.13 37.50 13.52
CA ARG A 5 14.89 37.74 12.29
C ARG A 5 14.09 37.14 11.14
N ARG A 6 13.43 37.98 10.33
CA ARG A 6 12.83 37.56 9.05
C ARG A 6 13.95 36.95 8.20
N ARG A 7 13.98 35.62 8.05
CA ARG A 7 14.77 34.97 7.02
C ARG A 7 14.36 35.57 5.68
N MET A 8 15.34 35.94 4.85
CA MET A 8 15.04 36.43 3.51
C MET A 8 14.35 35.31 2.71
N PRO A 9 13.34 35.65 1.88
CA PRO A 9 12.68 34.65 1.04
C PRO A 9 13.68 33.98 0.12
N THR A 10 13.64 32.65 0.05
CA THR A 10 14.43 31.89 -0.91
C THR A 10 13.77 32.04 -2.28
N ALA A 11 14.48 32.66 -3.22
CA ALA A 11 14.02 32.84 -4.60
C ALA A 11 14.62 31.74 -5.49
N LEU A 12 13.75 31.05 -6.23
CA LEU A 12 14.11 30.02 -7.19
C LEU A 12 13.66 30.47 -8.59
N ARG A 13 14.53 30.30 -9.58
CA ARG A 13 14.22 30.51 -10.99
C ARG A 13 14.19 29.16 -11.68
N LEU A 14 13.06 28.83 -12.29
CA LEU A 14 12.83 27.60 -13.02
C LEU A 14 13.12 27.83 -14.50
N ASP A 15 14.08 27.09 -15.06
CA ASP A 15 14.48 27.19 -16.45
C ASP A 15 13.70 26.19 -17.31
N GLY A 16 12.98 26.66 -18.33
CA GLY A 16 12.19 25.78 -19.19
C GLY A 16 11.21 26.55 -20.06
N ASP A 17 10.55 25.85 -20.98
CA ASP A 17 9.45 26.42 -21.75
C ASP A 17 8.15 26.48 -20.91
N ASN A 18 7.14 27.19 -21.41
CA ASN A 18 5.86 27.31 -20.70
C ASN A 18 5.17 25.95 -20.50
N THR A 19 5.43 24.97 -21.36
CA THR A 19 4.89 23.61 -21.27
C THR A 19 5.50 22.86 -20.09
N HIS A 20 6.82 22.94 -19.93
CA HIS A 20 7.55 22.35 -18.81
C HIS A 20 7.14 22.96 -17.47
N LEU A 21 6.98 24.27 -17.41
CA LEU A 21 6.45 24.94 -16.21
C LEU A 21 5.01 24.50 -15.92
N ALA A 22 4.15 24.40 -16.93
CA ALA A 22 2.76 23.92 -16.76
C ALA A 22 2.70 22.47 -16.26
N ASN A 23 3.59 21.61 -16.77
CA ASN A 23 3.73 20.21 -16.35
C ASN A 23 4.06 20.09 -14.86
N LEU A 24 4.88 20.99 -14.32
CA LEU A 24 5.20 21.04 -12.89
C LEU A 24 4.06 21.64 -12.07
N CYS A 25 3.49 22.77 -12.51
CA CYS A 25 2.52 23.53 -11.73
C CYS A 25 1.17 22.81 -11.58
N GLY A 26 0.76 22.07 -12.61
CA GLY A 26 -0.57 21.48 -12.69
C GLY A 26 -1.69 22.52 -12.82
N PRO A 27 -2.94 22.07 -13.02
CA PRO A 27 -4.13 22.92 -13.02
C PRO A 27 -4.18 23.86 -11.81
N LEU A 28 -4.34 25.17 -12.04
CA LEU A 28 -4.47 26.19 -10.98
C LEU A 28 -3.34 26.16 -9.92
N ASP A 29 -2.12 25.78 -10.32
CA ASP A 29 -0.94 25.62 -9.45
C ASP A 29 -1.14 24.58 -8.32
N GLU A 30 -1.99 23.57 -8.52
CA GLU A 30 -2.32 22.55 -7.51
C GLU A 30 -1.09 21.80 -6.98
N ASN A 31 -0.15 21.44 -7.85
CA ASN A 31 1.04 20.68 -7.50
C ASN A 31 1.97 21.49 -6.59
N ILE A 32 2.17 22.76 -6.93
CA ILE A 32 3.01 23.67 -6.16
C ILE A 32 2.40 23.96 -4.79
N LYS A 33 1.06 24.05 -4.70
CA LYS A 33 0.36 24.15 -3.42
C LYS A 33 0.57 22.90 -2.56
N GLN A 34 0.57 21.70 -3.14
CA GLN A 34 0.87 20.47 -2.40
C GLN A 34 2.28 20.46 -1.82
N ILE A 35 3.29 20.89 -2.59
CA ILE A 35 4.67 21.03 -2.10
C ILE A 35 4.72 22.06 -0.96
N ALA A 36 4.05 23.20 -1.11
CA ALA A 36 4.00 24.23 -0.08
C ALA A 36 3.39 23.72 1.24
N ILE A 37 2.31 22.94 1.16
CA ILE A 37 1.67 22.30 2.32
C ILE A 37 2.62 21.30 2.99
N ALA A 38 3.31 20.46 2.22
CA ALA A 38 4.16 19.40 2.75
C ALA A 38 5.41 19.91 3.50
N TYR A 39 5.96 21.05 3.08
CA TYR A 39 7.09 21.69 3.74
C TYR A 39 6.68 22.79 4.74
N GLU A 40 5.38 23.02 4.93
CA GLU A 40 4.84 24.09 5.79
C GLU A 40 5.39 25.48 5.42
N VAL A 41 5.50 25.76 4.12
CA VAL A 41 6.02 27.02 3.59
C VAL A 41 4.96 27.79 2.81
N THR A 42 5.10 29.11 2.75
CA THR A 42 4.32 29.95 1.84
C THR A 42 5.07 30.07 0.52
N LEU A 43 4.42 29.66 -0.56
CA LEU A 43 5.00 29.70 -1.91
C LEU A 43 4.20 30.65 -2.81
N ARG A 44 4.89 31.57 -3.47
CA ARG A 44 4.33 32.48 -4.47
C ARG A 44 5.05 32.31 -5.80
N ARG A 45 4.30 32.07 -6.87
CA ARG A 45 4.85 31.93 -8.22
C ARG A 45 4.45 33.11 -9.11
N ARG A 46 5.39 33.60 -9.92
CA ARG A 46 5.17 34.53 -11.04
C ARG A 46 5.97 34.03 -12.24
N GLY A 47 5.31 33.33 -13.16
CA GLY A 47 5.97 32.73 -14.32
C GLY A 47 6.99 31.68 -13.90
N SER A 48 8.25 31.87 -14.32
CA SER A 48 9.41 31.05 -13.95
C SER A 48 10.00 31.38 -12.57
N HIS A 49 9.54 32.45 -11.91
CA HIS A 49 10.08 32.85 -10.62
C HIS A 49 9.19 32.35 -9.48
N VAL A 50 9.80 31.65 -8.53
CA VAL A 50 9.15 31.12 -7.34
C VAL A 50 9.80 31.73 -6.10
N SER A 51 9.00 32.35 -5.25
CA SER A 51 9.41 32.90 -3.95
C SER A 51 8.87 32.00 -2.85
N ILE A 52 9.76 31.56 -1.96
CA ILE A 52 9.44 30.63 -0.88
C ILE A 52 9.77 31.29 0.46
N GLU A 53 8.79 31.32 1.36
CA GLU A 53 8.89 31.89 2.70
C GLU A 53 8.55 30.81 3.74
N GLY A 54 9.44 30.56 4.70
CA GLY A 54 9.22 29.61 5.78
C GLY A 54 10.53 29.07 6.35
N GLU A 55 10.46 28.33 7.44
CA GLU A 55 11.66 27.76 8.08
C GLU A 55 12.34 26.70 7.19
N ARG A 56 11.54 25.97 6.40
CA ARG A 56 11.98 24.92 5.46
C ARG A 56 12.09 25.41 4.01
N ALA A 57 12.26 26.72 3.77
CA ALA A 57 12.27 27.30 2.43
C ALA A 57 13.34 26.69 1.50
N ASP A 58 14.53 26.37 2.04
CA ASP A 58 15.63 25.78 1.26
C ASP A 58 15.37 24.32 0.90
N GLU A 59 14.67 23.56 1.75
CA GLU A 59 14.26 22.18 1.46
C GLU A 59 13.16 22.15 0.40
N ALA A 60 12.19 23.05 0.52
CA ALA A 60 11.14 23.22 -0.47
C ALA A 60 11.72 23.65 -1.84
N ALA A 61 12.73 24.53 -1.86
CA ALA A 61 13.42 24.92 -3.10
C ALA A 61 14.06 23.71 -3.80
N LYS A 62 14.77 22.86 -3.05
CA LYS A 62 15.36 21.62 -3.58
C LYS A 62 14.30 20.65 -4.08
N ALA A 63 13.17 20.53 -3.38
CA ALA A 63 12.07 19.69 -3.81
C ALA A 63 11.47 20.16 -5.13
N ILE A 64 11.25 21.47 -5.27
CA ILE A 64 10.71 22.05 -6.51
C ILE A 64 11.69 21.81 -7.67
N ASP A 65 12.99 21.98 -7.46
CA ASP A 65 13.99 21.70 -8.50
C ASP A 65 14.02 20.21 -8.90
N TRP A 66 13.90 19.31 -7.91
CA TRP A 66 13.78 17.88 -8.12
C TRP A 66 12.53 17.51 -8.94
N PHE A 67 11.37 18.11 -8.64
CA PHE A 67 10.15 17.90 -9.43
C PHE A 67 10.24 18.54 -10.81
N HIS A 68 10.86 19.71 -10.90
CA HIS A 68 11.08 20.42 -12.15
C HIS A 68 11.89 19.56 -13.12
N SER A 69 12.97 18.90 -12.67
CA SER A 69 13.75 17.97 -13.50
C SER A 69 12.93 16.78 -14.04
N ARG A 70 11.87 16.35 -13.33
CA ARG A 70 10.97 15.25 -13.73
C ARG A 70 9.82 15.69 -14.62
N ALA A 71 9.49 16.99 -14.63
CA ALA A 71 8.40 17.56 -15.42
C ALA A 71 8.75 17.83 -16.90
N VAL A 72 10.00 17.54 -17.31
CA VAL A 72 10.54 17.87 -18.66
C VAL A 72 9.77 17.16 -19.77
N HIS A 73 9.46 15.87 -19.60
CA HIS A 73 8.83 15.05 -20.65
C HIS A 73 7.42 14.57 -20.31
N ARG A 74 6.90 14.95 -19.13
CA ARG A 74 5.61 14.47 -18.64
C ARG A 74 5.00 15.50 -17.67
N ALA A 75 3.69 15.70 -17.78
CA ALA A 75 2.91 16.43 -16.77
C ALA A 75 2.85 15.64 -15.46
N LEU A 76 3.22 16.29 -14.35
CA LEU A 76 3.10 15.72 -13.02
C LEU A 76 1.66 15.92 -12.55
N ASN A 77 1.03 14.86 -12.07
CA ASN A 77 -0.25 14.96 -11.37
C ASN A 77 -0.03 15.05 -9.85
N ILE A 78 -1.12 15.27 -9.11
CA ILE A 78 -1.08 15.35 -7.64
C ILE A 78 -0.44 14.09 -7.02
N ASP A 79 -0.71 12.91 -7.57
CA ASP A 79 -0.15 11.65 -7.07
C ASP A 79 1.37 11.57 -7.26
N ASP A 80 1.89 12.06 -8.39
CA ASP A 80 3.32 12.14 -8.69
C ASP A 80 4.04 13.09 -7.71
N ILE A 81 3.38 14.20 -7.32
CA ILE A 81 3.88 15.15 -6.31
C ILE A 81 3.88 14.52 -4.92
N GLN A 82 2.75 13.92 -4.52
CA GLN A 82 2.65 13.25 -3.22
C GLN A 82 3.70 12.14 -3.08
N LEU A 83 3.95 11.39 -4.15
CA LEU A 83 4.98 10.37 -4.20
C LEU A 83 6.40 10.96 -4.04
N GLY A 84 6.74 11.98 -4.82
CA GLY A 84 8.07 12.60 -4.71
C GLY A 84 8.34 13.25 -3.35
N LEU A 85 7.30 13.75 -2.67
CA LEU A 85 7.42 14.31 -1.32
C LEU A 85 7.76 13.24 -0.28
N VAL A 86 7.23 12.02 -0.45
CA VAL A 86 7.60 10.86 0.38
C VAL A 86 9.05 10.45 0.08
N GLU A 87 9.46 10.40 -1.19
CA GLU A 87 10.84 10.07 -1.59
C GLU A 87 11.87 11.06 -1.04
N LEU A 88 11.54 12.36 -1.06
CA LEU A 88 12.36 13.43 -0.51
C LEU A 88 12.33 13.51 1.02
N GLY A 89 11.56 12.65 1.69
CA GLY A 89 11.45 12.64 3.15
C GLY A 89 10.78 13.89 3.73
N ALA A 90 9.98 14.61 2.93
CA ALA A 90 9.33 15.87 3.33
C ALA A 90 8.38 15.67 4.53
N SER A 91 7.79 14.48 4.66
CA SER A 91 6.90 14.05 5.76
C SER A 91 7.62 13.68 7.06
N ARG A 92 8.94 13.92 7.18
CA ARG A 92 9.69 13.66 8.42
C ARG A 92 9.88 14.95 9.23
N SER A 93 8.89 15.27 10.03
CA SER A 93 9.01 16.14 11.21
C SER A 93 8.07 15.57 12.26
N HIS A 94 8.50 14.65 13.13
CA HIS A 94 9.44 14.89 14.21
C HIS A 94 10.18 13.61 14.57
N GLU A 95 11.52 13.65 14.57
CA GLU A 95 12.37 12.96 15.55
C GLU A 95 13.80 13.47 15.33
N LYS A 96 14.25 14.32 16.25
CA LYS A 96 15.68 14.51 16.50
C LYS A 96 16.13 13.28 17.27
N GLU A 97 16.82 12.36 16.61
CA GLU A 97 18.02 11.66 17.09
C GLU A 97 18.42 10.56 16.10
N ASP A 98 19.73 10.34 16.05
CA ASP A 98 20.48 9.45 15.16
C ASP A 98 20.48 9.75 13.65
N LYS A 99 21.65 10.24 13.21
CA LYS A 99 22.08 10.30 11.80
C LYS A 99 21.88 8.92 11.15
N PRO A 100 20.99 8.75 10.16
CA PRO A 100 21.07 7.63 9.25
C PRO A 100 22.03 8.01 8.12
N GLU A 101 22.84 7.06 7.70
CA GLU A 101 23.63 7.18 6.47
C GLU A 101 22.76 7.60 5.28
N PRO A 102 23.32 8.33 4.30
CA PRO A 102 22.61 8.65 3.07
C PRO A 102 22.09 7.37 2.43
N LEU A 103 20.79 7.33 2.13
CA LEU A 103 20.18 6.27 1.32
C LEU A 103 21.01 6.11 0.03
N PRO A 104 21.32 4.88 -0.41
CA PRO A 104 21.94 4.69 -1.71
C PRO A 104 21.04 5.32 -2.78
N GLU A 105 21.60 6.23 -3.57
CA GLU A 105 20.96 6.73 -4.78
C GLU A 105 20.53 5.53 -5.63
N LEU A 106 19.26 5.52 -6.05
CA LEU A 106 18.78 4.54 -7.00
C LEU A 106 19.66 4.64 -8.27
N PRO A 107 20.32 3.55 -8.71
CA PRO A 107 21.08 3.60 -9.95
C PRO A 107 20.12 3.90 -11.12
N PRO A 108 20.59 4.62 -12.14
CA PRO A 108 19.78 4.96 -13.30
C PRO A 108 19.47 3.69 -14.12
N VAL A 109 18.18 3.54 -14.46
CA VAL A 109 17.59 2.75 -15.55
C VAL A 109 18.28 1.42 -15.89
N GLY A 110 17.68 0.32 -15.41
CA GLY A 110 17.89 -1.02 -15.96
C GLY A 110 17.46 -2.11 -14.99
N GLN A 111 16.16 -2.40 -14.91
CA GLN A 111 15.60 -3.64 -14.33
C GLN A 111 14.07 -3.63 -14.46
N GLU A 112 13.55 -4.54 -15.29
CA GLU A 112 12.14 -4.91 -15.53
C GLU A 112 11.08 -4.11 -14.75
N GLU A 113 10.34 -3.25 -15.44
CA GLU A 113 9.11 -2.69 -14.90
C GLU A 113 8.17 -3.85 -14.55
N ILE A 114 7.84 -3.98 -13.26
CA ILE A 114 6.80 -4.91 -12.80
C ILE A 114 5.47 -4.38 -13.34
N SER A 115 5.08 -4.86 -14.52
CA SER A 115 3.83 -4.50 -15.19
C SER A 115 2.76 -5.54 -14.86
N LEU A 116 1.76 -5.12 -14.09
CA LEU A 116 0.60 -5.95 -13.73
C LEU A 116 -0.57 -5.65 -14.68
N ARG A 117 -1.16 -6.70 -15.25
CA ARG A 117 -2.36 -6.63 -16.11
C ARG A 117 -3.60 -6.52 -15.24
N THR A 118 -3.95 -5.29 -14.88
CA THR A 118 -5.22 -4.95 -14.21
C THR A 118 -5.95 -3.86 -15.01
N ALA A 119 -7.24 -3.62 -14.73
CA ALA A 119 -7.97 -2.52 -15.38
C ALA A 119 -7.39 -1.15 -15.01
N LYS A 120 -6.73 -1.06 -13.85
CA LYS A 120 -6.05 0.13 -13.34
C LYS A 120 -4.63 0.22 -13.90
N ARG A 121 -4.48 0.94 -15.02
CA ARG A 121 -3.23 1.04 -15.80
C ARG A 121 -2.08 1.72 -15.04
N ASP A 122 -2.39 2.46 -13.99
CA ASP A 122 -1.47 3.23 -13.15
C ASP A 122 -1.04 2.49 -11.87
N LEU A 123 -1.41 1.21 -11.70
CA LEU A 123 -1.02 0.41 -10.55
C LEU A 123 0.49 0.11 -10.59
N ARG A 124 1.23 0.76 -9.69
CA ARG A 124 2.68 0.59 -9.51
C ARG A 124 3.06 0.59 -8.02
N PRO A 125 4.10 -0.16 -7.61
CA PRO A 125 4.58 -0.11 -6.24
C PRO A 125 5.05 1.30 -5.91
N ARG A 126 4.63 1.81 -4.76
CA ARG A 126 4.90 3.19 -4.30
C ARG A 126 6.11 3.26 -3.37
N THR A 127 6.54 2.14 -2.78
CA THR A 127 7.73 2.08 -1.91
C THR A 127 8.66 0.94 -2.33
N PRO A 128 9.96 0.98 -1.96
CA PRO A 128 10.87 -0.14 -2.17
C PRO A 128 10.34 -1.45 -1.57
N GLY A 129 9.75 -1.40 -0.37
CA GLY A 129 9.14 -2.57 0.28
C GLY A 129 7.97 -3.15 -0.51
N GLN A 130 7.11 -2.30 -1.09
CA GLN A 130 6.04 -2.75 -1.98
C GLN A 130 6.59 -3.39 -3.27
N ARG A 131 7.67 -2.84 -3.83
CA ARG A 131 8.32 -3.40 -5.03
C ARG A 131 8.90 -4.77 -4.75
N GLU A 132 9.61 -4.92 -3.63
CA GLU A 132 10.14 -6.21 -3.19
C GLU A 132 9.04 -7.22 -2.94
N TYR A 133 7.96 -6.81 -2.27
CA TYR A 133 6.79 -7.66 -2.05
C TYR A 133 6.18 -8.18 -3.36
N LEU A 134 6.00 -7.33 -4.36
CA LEU A 134 5.52 -7.75 -5.69
C LEU A 134 6.45 -8.77 -6.34
N ARG A 135 7.77 -8.54 -6.30
CA ARG A 135 8.75 -9.51 -6.82
C ARG A 135 8.64 -10.85 -6.12
N ASN A 136 8.55 -10.82 -4.79
CA ASN A 136 8.45 -12.02 -3.97
C ASN A 136 7.19 -12.83 -4.31
N ILE A 137 6.04 -12.17 -4.53
CA ILE A 137 4.79 -12.83 -4.97
C ILE A 137 4.97 -13.53 -6.32
N LEU A 138 5.66 -12.89 -7.27
CA LEU A 138 5.86 -13.45 -8.61
C LEU A 138 6.82 -14.64 -8.58
N SER A 139 7.88 -14.60 -7.77
CA SER A 139 8.94 -15.61 -7.75
C SER A 139 8.67 -16.82 -6.84
N ASN A 140 7.83 -16.68 -5.81
CA ASN A 140 7.59 -17.74 -4.82
C ASN A 140 6.14 -18.24 -4.86
N ASP A 141 5.92 -19.46 -4.37
CA ASP A 141 4.59 -20.07 -4.35
C ASP A 141 3.79 -19.68 -3.11
N ILE A 142 4.46 -19.40 -1.99
CA ILE A 142 3.82 -18.89 -0.78
C ILE A 142 4.49 -17.59 -0.35
N ASN A 143 3.69 -16.56 -0.10
CA ASN A 143 4.16 -15.26 0.34
C ASN A 143 3.45 -14.76 1.58
N PHE A 144 4.21 -14.22 2.52
CA PHE A 144 3.69 -13.48 3.65
C PHE A 144 3.91 -11.98 3.43
N GLY A 145 2.83 -11.20 3.44
CA GLY A 145 2.86 -9.74 3.50
C GLY A 145 2.46 -9.28 4.89
N VAL A 146 3.44 -8.90 5.72
CA VAL A 146 3.25 -8.66 7.15
C VAL A 146 3.53 -7.21 7.48
N GLY A 147 2.58 -6.50 8.09
CA GLY A 147 2.83 -5.14 8.58
C GLY A 147 1.58 -4.27 8.62
N PRO A 148 1.74 -2.96 8.89
CA PRO A 148 0.65 -2.09 9.29
C PRO A 148 -0.45 -1.92 8.22
N ALA A 149 -1.65 -1.52 8.65
CA ALA A 149 -2.71 -1.11 7.75
C ALA A 149 -2.30 0.10 6.87
N GLY A 150 -2.72 0.10 5.60
CA GLY A 150 -2.38 1.17 4.65
C GLY A 150 -1.04 1.00 3.92
N THR A 151 -0.34 -0.11 4.14
CA THR A 151 0.89 -0.50 3.38
C THR A 151 0.60 -1.08 2.01
N GLY A 152 -0.67 -1.32 1.68
CA GLY A 152 -1.09 -1.88 0.39
C GLY A 152 -0.92 -3.40 0.26
N LYS A 153 -0.54 -4.13 1.32
CA LYS A 153 -0.31 -5.58 1.28
C LYS A 153 -1.43 -6.39 0.61
N THR A 154 -2.67 -6.25 1.07
CA THR A 154 -3.82 -6.98 0.51
C THR A 154 -4.16 -6.48 -0.89
N TRP A 155 -4.09 -5.16 -1.10
CA TRP A 155 -4.37 -4.53 -2.39
C TRP A 155 -3.45 -5.04 -3.50
N LEU A 156 -2.15 -5.05 -3.24
CA LEU A 156 -1.12 -5.52 -4.16
C LEU A 156 -1.22 -7.04 -4.39
N ALA A 157 -1.57 -7.80 -3.35
CA ALA A 157 -1.82 -9.24 -3.50
C ALA A 157 -2.99 -9.52 -4.47
N VAL A 158 -4.10 -8.79 -4.34
CA VAL A 158 -5.25 -8.90 -5.25
C VAL A 158 -4.86 -8.50 -6.67
N ALA A 159 -4.06 -7.44 -6.84
CA ALA A 159 -3.55 -7.04 -8.16
C ALA A 159 -2.69 -8.13 -8.82
N CYS A 160 -1.80 -8.78 -8.06
CA CYS A 160 -1.04 -9.93 -8.56
C CYS A 160 -1.93 -11.13 -8.90
N ALA A 161 -2.97 -11.38 -8.10
CA ALA A 161 -3.91 -12.46 -8.35
C ALA A 161 -4.64 -12.28 -9.67
N ILE A 162 -5.12 -11.05 -9.92
CA ILE A 162 -5.77 -10.67 -11.17
C ILE A 162 -4.81 -10.83 -12.34
N ASP A 163 -3.58 -10.30 -12.24
CA ASP A 163 -2.57 -10.45 -13.30
C ASP A 163 -2.30 -11.92 -13.63
N ALA A 164 -2.18 -12.79 -12.61
CA ALA A 164 -1.99 -14.21 -12.80
C ALA A 164 -3.20 -14.89 -13.50
N LEU A 165 -4.43 -14.44 -13.22
CA LEU A 165 -5.63 -14.92 -13.90
C LEU A 165 -5.69 -14.44 -15.36
N GLU A 166 -5.42 -13.16 -15.62
CA GLU A 166 -5.43 -12.58 -16.98
C GLU A 166 -4.31 -13.16 -17.87
N ARG A 167 -3.23 -13.66 -17.27
CA ARG A 167 -2.14 -14.36 -17.97
C ARG A 167 -2.36 -15.87 -18.08
N GLU A 168 -3.51 -16.36 -17.61
CA GLU A 168 -3.84 -17.80 -17.57
C GLU A 168 -2.81 -18.64 -16.79
N ALA A 169 -2.04 -18.03 -15.89
CA ALA A 169 -1.10 -18.71 -15.02
C ALA A 169 -1.84 -19.51 -13.92
N VAL A 170 -3.04 -19.06 -13.56
CA VAL A 170 -4.00 -19.77 -12.71
C VAL A 170 -5.37 -19.77 -13.37
N HIS A 171 -6.23 -20.71 -12.97
CA HIS A 171 -7.60 -20.82 -13.51
C HIS A 171 -8.67 -20.20 -12.61
N ARG A 172 -8.33 -19.92 -11.34
CA ARG A 172 -9.28 -19.36 -10.37
C ARG A 172 -8.61 -18.55 -9.27
N LEU A 173 -9.38 -17.63 -8.69
CA LEU A 173 -9.01 -16.85 -7.52
C LEU A 173 -9.83 -17.32 -6.32
N VAL A 174 -9.16 -17.55 -5.19
CA VAL A 174 -9.82 -17.91 -3.93
C VAL A 174 -9.37 -16.92 -2.86
N LEU A 175 -10.24 -15.99 -2.47
CA LEU A 175 -9.95 -15.01 -1.44
C LEU A 175 -10.69 -15.41 -0.16
N THR A 176 -9.97 -15.42 0.95
CA THR A 176 -10.51 -15.88 2.22
C THR A 176 -10.03 -15.03 3.37
N ARG A 177 -10.88 -14.94 4.40
CA ARG A 177 -10.62 -14.19 5.64
C ARG A 177 -11.12 -15.05 6.82
N PRO A 178 -10.41 -15.09 7.96
CA PRO A 178 -10.94 -15.73 9.16
C PRO A 178 -12.14 -14.94 9.67
N ALA A 179 -13.20 -15.65 10.05
CA ALA A 179 -14.32 -15.03 10.75
C ALA A 179 -13.90 -14.85 12.21
N VAL A 180 -13.67 -13.61 12.63
CA VAL A 180 -13.41 -13.25 14.03
C VAL A 180 -14.41 -12.20 14.47
N GLU A 181 -14.98 -12.42 15.64
CA GLU A 181 -15.92 -11.51 16.29
C GLU A 181 -15.16 -10.29 16.82
N ALA A 182 -14.78 -9.37 15.94
CA ALA A 182 -14.18 -8.11 16.34
C ALA A 182 -15.27 -7.22 16.98
N GLY A 183 -15.34 -7.22 18.31
CA GLY A 183 -16.14 -6.28 19.12
C GLY A 183 -17.64 -6.57 19.22
N GLU A 184 -18.28 -7.10 18.18
CA GLU A 184 -19.69 -7.50 18.18
C GLU A 184 -19.83 -9.01 17.98
N ARG A 185 -20.61 -9.70 18.84
CA ARG A 185 -20.83 -11.15 18.69
C ARG A 185 -21.55 -11.39 17.36
N LEU A 186 -21.06 -12.33 16.54
CA LEU A 186 -21.67 -12.72 15.26
C LEU A 186 -23.15 -13.14 15.42
N GLY A 187 -23.54 -13.47 16.66
CA GLY A 187 -24.92 -13.75 17.08
C GLY A 187 -25.94 -12.62 16.90
N PHE A 188 -25.53 -11.34 16.79
CA PHE A 188 -26.48 -10.20 16.78
C PHE A 188 -26.86 -9.65 15.40
N LEU A 189 -26.14 -10.00 14.33
CA LEU A 189 -26.54 -9.60 12.98
C LEU A 189 -27.79 -10.40 12.56
N PRO A 190 -28.89 -9.78 12.10
CA PRO A 190 -30.02 -10.53 11.57
C PRO A 190 -29.64 -11.16 10.22
N GLY A 191 -30.05 -12.40 9.96
CA GLY A 191 -29.80 -13.08 8.68
C GLY A 191 -29.18 -14.47 8.79
N ASP A 192 -28.97 -15.11 7.64
CA ASP A 192 -28.26 -16.39 7.54
C ASP A 192 -26.76 -16.24 7.81
N LEU A 193 -26.04 -17.36 7.97
CA LEU A 193 -24.60 -17.32 8.28
C LEU A 193 -23.78 -16.61 7.19
N ALA A 194 -24.23 -16.60 5.94
CA ALA A 194 -23.55 -15.91 4.85
C ALA A 194 -23.70 -14.39 4.98
N GLN A 195 -24.92 -13.91 5.24
CA GLN A 195 -25.23 -12.48 5.47
C GLN A 195 -24.46 -11.90 6.67
N LYS A 196 -24.14 -12.73 7.67
CA LYS A 196 -23.36 -12.33 8.84
C LYS A 196 -21.87 -12.16 8.56
N VAL A 197 -21.33 -12.90 7.60
CA VAL A 197 -19.88 -12.88 7.31
C VAL A 197 -19.55 -11.95 6.15
N ASP A 198 -20.53 -11.63 5.30
CA ASP A 198 -20.38 -10.73 4.14
C ASP A 198 -19.75 -9.36 4.48
N PRO A 199 -20.09 -8.67 5.59
CA PRO A 199 -19.46 -7.39 5.93
C PRO A 199 -17.94 -7.47 6.08
N TYR A 200 -17.41 -8.59 6.62
CA TYR A 200 -15.97 -8.79 6.81
C TYR A 200 -15.24 -9.07 5.49
N LEU A 201 -15.96 -9.61 4.50
CA LEU A 201 -15.44 -9.94 3.18
C LEU A 201 -15.51 -8.74 2.22
N ARG A 202 -16.29 -7.72 2.55
CA ARG A 202 -16.52 -6.54 1.70
C ARG A 202 -15.25 -5.85 1.18
N PRO A 203 -14.18 -5.65 1.99
CA PRO A 203 -12.95 -5.05 1.48
C PRO A 203 -12.31 -5.84 0.31
N LEU A 204 -12.49 -7.16 0.26
CA LEU A 204 -12.00 -7.99 -0.84
C LEU A 204 -12.86 -7.81 -2.11
N TYR A 205 -14.18 -7.66 -1.96
CA TYR A 205 -15.06 -7.32 -3.08
C TYR A 205 -14.70 -5.95 -3.67
N ASP A 206 -14.54 -4.94 -2.82
CA ASP A 206 -14.19 -3.58 -3.24
C ASP A 206 -12.86 -3.56 -4.01
N ALA A 207 -11.89 -4.37 -3.57
CA ALA A 207 -10.62 -4.50 -4.27
C ALA A 207 -10.72 -5.13 -5.65
N LEU A 208 -11.50 -6.19 -5.79
CA LEU A 208 -11.76 -6.77 -7.11
C LEU A 208 -12.49 -5.78 -8.02
N TYR A 209 -13.48 -5.06 -7.50
CA TYR A 209 -14.27 -4.11 -8.30
C TYR A 209 -13.42 -2.95 -8.82
N ASP A 210 -12.54 -2.35 -8.02
CA ASP A 210 -11.68 -1.27 -8.50
C ASP A 210 -10.53 -1.77 -9.41
N LEU A 211 -10.11 -3.04 -9.30
CA LEU A 211 -9.03 -3.58 -10.14
C LEU A 211 -9.47 -4.29 -11.43
N MET A 212 -10.70 -4.81 -11.50
CA MET A 212 -11.22 -5.54 -12.66
C MET A 212 -12.48 -4.91 -13.28
N GLY A 213 -13.17 -4.04 -12.54
CA GLY A 213 -14.49 -3.53 -12.90
C GLY A 213 -15.63 -4.46 -12.49
N VAL A 214 -16.74 -3.87 -12.05
CA VAL A 214 -17.90 -4.58 -11.46
C VAL A 214 -18.47 -5.67 -12.37
N GLU A 215 -18.73 -5.35 -13.63
CA GLU A 215 -19.35 -6.29 -14.58
C GLU A 215 -18.49 -7.53 -14.87
N LYS A 216 -17.16 -7.36 -14.87
CA LYS A 216 -16.24 -8.48 -15.09
C LYS A 216 -16.21 -9.40 -13.87
N VAL A 217 -16.13 -8.80 -12.68
CA VAL A 217 -16.11 -9.53 -11.41
C VAL A 217 -17.38 -10.34 -11.23
N GLN A 218 -18.56 -9.75 -11.47
CA GLN A 218 -19.84 -10.47 -11.38
C GLN A 218 -19.89 -11.70 -12.30
N ARG A 219 -19.50 -11.54 -13.57
CA ARG A 219 -19.43 -12.67 -14.52
C ARG A 219 -18.46 -13.78 -14.08
N LEU A 220 -17.35 -13.41 -13.45
CA LEU A 220 -16.37 -14.39 -12.95
C LEU A 220 -16.84 -15.10 -11.68
N PHE A 221 -17.62 -14.43 -10.83
CA PHE A 221 -18.31 -15.06 -9.71
C PHE A 221 -19.36 -16.07 -10.18
N GLU A 222 -20.20 -15.70 -11.14
CA GLU A 222 -21.21 -16.61 -11.71
C GLU A 222 -20.58 -17.87 -12.31
N LYS A 223 -19.40 -17.73 -12.93
CA LYS A 223 -18.61 -18.84 -13.48
C LYS A 223 -17.78 -19.59 -12.44
N GLN A 224 -17.82 -19.20 -11.17
CA GLN A 224 -17.00 -19.75 -10.08
C GLN A 224 -15.49 -19.66 -10.33
N VAL A 225 -15.06 -18.71 -11.16
CA VAL A 225 -13.63 -18.41 -11.39
C VAL A 225 -13.07 -17.59 -10.23
N ILE A 226 -13.88 -16.72 -9.64
CA ILE A 226 -13.56 -16.02 -8.40
C ILE A 226 -14.45 -16.55 -7.29
N GLU A 227 -13.84 -16.87 -6.15
CA GLU A 227 -14.53 -17.30 -4.95
C GLU A 227 -14.06 -16.44 -3.78
N ILE A 228 -15.01 -15.87 -3.03
CA ILE A 228 -14.73 -15.24 -1.73
C ILE A 228 -15.50 -16.03 -0.68
N ALA A 229 -14.77 -16.59 0.29
CA ALA A 229 -15.37 -17.44 1.30
C ALA A 229 -14.65 -17.35 2.66
N PRO A 230 -15.33 -17.63 3.78
CA PRO A 230 -14.70 -17.71 5.09
C PRO A 230 -13.64 -18.81 5.15
N LEU A 231 -12.60 -18.65 5.98
CA LEU A 231 -11.49 -19.60 6.09
C LEU A 231 -11.93 -21.05 6.37
N ALA A 232 -13.05 -21.23 7.10
CA ALA A 232 -13.61 -22.55 7.39
C ALA A 232 -13.93 -23.38 6.14
N TYR A 233 -14.26 -22.73 5.01
CA TYR A 233 -14.60 -23.38 3.75
C TYR A 233 -13.37 -23.98 3.05
N MET A 234 -12.15 -23.67 3.51
CA MET A 234 -10.92 -24.26 2.97
C MET A 234 -10.68 -25.68 3.47
N ARG A 235 -11.39 -26.11 4.53
CA ARG A 235 -11.22 -27.44 5.12
C ARG A 235 -11.55 -28.54 4.13
N GLY A 236 -10.65 -29.52 4.01
CA GLY A 236 -10.84 -30.68 3.12
C GLY A 236 -10.65 -30.40 1.63
N ARG A 237 -10.26 -29.17 1.25
CA ARG A 237 -10.01 -28.81 -0.15
C ARG A 237 -8.56 -29.03 -0.54
N THR A 238 -8.33 -29.20 -1.83
CA THR A 238 -7.01 -29.07 -2.45
C THR A 238 -7.15 -28.00 -3.53
N LEU A 239 -6.39 -26.93 -3.39
CA LEU A 239 -6.47 -25.76 -4.25
C LEU A 239 -5.38 -25.89 -5.32
N ASN A 240 -5.69 -26.59 -6.41
CA ASN A 240 -4.84 -26.65 -7.60
C ASN A 240 -5.16 -25.49 -8.56
N HIS A 241 -4.16 -25.07 -9.33
CA HIS A 241 -4.23 -24.02 -10.35
C HIS A 241 -4.98 -22.77 -9.89
N ALA A 242 -4.73 -22.35 -8.66
CA ALA A 242 -5.46 -21.27 -8.00
C ALA A 242 -4.49 -20.22 -7.44
N PHE A 243 -4.89 -18.95 -7.52
CA PHE A 243 -4.25 -17.91 -6.72
C PHE A 243 -5.10 -17.69 -5.47
N VAL A 244 -4.52 -17.97 -4.31
CA VAL A 244 -5.22 -18.00 -3.03
C VAL A 244 -4.75 -16.84 -2.15
N ILE A 245 -5.66 -16.03 -1.62
CA ILE A 245 -5.34 -14.95 -0.69
C ILE A 245 -5.99 -15.25 0.65
N LEU A 246 -5.19 -15.30 1.72
CA LEU A 246 -5.68 -15.29 3.10
C LEU A 246 -5.42 -13.91 3.70
N ASP A 247 -6.48 -13.12 3.82
CA ASP A 247 -6.43 -11.78 4.40
C ASP A 247 -6.73 -11.79 5.90
N GLU A 248 -6.25 -10.77 6.61
CA GLU A 248 -6.26 -10.68 8.09
C GLU A 248 -5.76 -11.93 8.79
N ALA A 249 -4.65 -12.49 8.31
CA ALA A 249 -4.10 -13.74 8.80
C ALA A 249 -3.70 -13.69 10.29
N GLN A 250 -3.49 -12.50 10.88
CA GLN A 250 -3.21 -12.36 12.31
C GLN A 250 -4.34 -12.92 13.18
N ASN A 251 -5.55 -12.98 12.63
CA ASN A 251 -6.78 -13.47 13.24
C ASN A 251 -7.02 -14.97 13.01
N THR A 252 -5.99 -15.71 12.59
CA THR A 252 -6.00 -17.17 12.53
C THR A 252 -5.33 -17.79 13.75
N THR A 253 -5.71 -19.02 14.11
CA THR A 253 -4.94 -19.84 15.05
C THR A 253 -3.82 -20.60 14.32
N PRO A 254 -2.79 -21.14 15.02
CA PRO A 254 -1.76 -21.98 14.41
C PRO A 254 -2.34 -23.20 13.67
N GLU A 255 -3.39 -23.79 14.20
CA GLU A 255 -4.09 -24.94 13.59
C GLU A 255 -4.80 -24.52 12.30
N GLN A 256 -5.47 -23.36 12.30
CA GLN A 256 -6.12 -22.82 11.12
C GLN A 256 -5.12 -22.42 10.03
N MET A 257 -4.00 -21.81 10.41
CA MET A 257 -2.91 -21.47 9.50
C MET A 257 -2.29 -22.73 8.88
N LYS A 258 -1.99 -23.75 9.70
CA LYS A 258 -1.51 -25.05 9.21
C LYS A 258 -2.54 -25.73 8.30
N MET A 259 -3.82 -25.68 8.68
CA MET A 259 -4.90 -26.22 7.86
C MET A 259 -4.90 -25.55 6.48
N PHE A 260 -4.85 -24.22 6.43
CA PHE A 260 -4.81 -23.43 5.20
C PHE A 260 -3.60 -23.74 4.31
N LEU A 261 -2.39 -23.65 4.86
CA LEU A 261 -1.15 -23.83 4.10
C LEU A 261 -1.05 -25.24 3.48
N THR A 262 -1.62 -26.25 4.14
CA THR A 262 -1.66 -27.62 3.59
C THR A 262 -2.74 -27.85 2.52
N ARG A 263 -3.55 -26.84 2.18
CA ARG A 263 -4.52 -26.92 1.06
C ARG A 263 -3.91 -26.47 -0.26
N ILE A 264 -2.75 -25.83 -0.26
CA ILE A 264 -2.11 -25.31 -1.48
C ILE A 264 -1.61 -26.49 -2.31
N GLY A 265 -2.19 -26.64 -3.50
CA GLY A 265 -1.90 -27.70 -4.45
C GLY A 265 -0.98 -27.26 -5.60
N PHE A 266 -0.87 -28.11 -6.62
CA PHE A 266 0.03 -27.85 -7.75
C PHE A 266 -0.46 -26.69 -8.62
N GLY A 267 0.50 -25.94 -9.18
CA GLY A 267 0.22 -24.80 -10.06
C GLY A 267 -0.49 -23.64 -9.36
N SER A 268 -0.45 -23.61 -8.02
CA SER A 268 -1.11 -22.59 -7.22
C SER A 268 -0.10 -21.66 -6.56
N LYS A 269 -0.54 -20.43 -6.30
CA LYS A 269 0.17 -19.46 -5.50
C LYS A 269 -0.69 -19.03 -4.32
N ALA A 270 -0.07 -18.78 -3.18
CA ALA A 270 -0.74 -18.34 -1.97
C ALA A 270 -0.10 -17.07 -1.43
N VAL A 271 -0.92 -16.07 -1.09
CA VAL A 271 -0.48 -14.86 -0.43
C VAL A 271 -1.25 -14.69 0.88
N ILE A 272 -0.52 -14.58 1.98
CA ILE A 272 -1.02 -14.46 3.32
C ILE A 272 -0.72 -13.04 3.79
N THR A 273 -1.75 -12.24 4.05
CA THR A 273 -1.61 -10.84 4.48
C THR A 273 -2.13 -10.66 5.90
N GLY A 274 -1.44 -9.85 6.70
CA GLY A 274 -1.92 -9.52 8.05
C GLY A 274 -1.07 -8.50 8.78
N ASP A 275 -1.61 -7.99 9.87
CA ASP A 275 -0.96 -7.02 10.75
C ASP A 275 -0.76 -7.63 12.15
N PRO A 276 0.47 -7.99 12.56
CA PRO A 276 0.74 -8.59 13.86
C PRO A 276 0.29 -7.77 15.07
N THR A 277 0.07 -6.47 14.91
CA THR A 277 -0.37 -5.57 15.99
C THR A 277 -1.89 -5.56 16.19
N GLN A 278 -2.67 -6.07 15.22
CA GLN A 278 -4.14 -6.04 15.21
C GLN A 278 -4.75 -7.43 15.42
N VAL A 279 -4.32 -8.12 16.49
CA VAL A 279 -4.81 -9.47 16.81
C VAL A 279 -6.12 -9.37 17.59
N ASP A 280 -7.22 -9.77 16.95
CA ASP A 280 -8.57 -9.80 17.52
C ASP A 280 -8.95 -11.14 18.16
N LEU A 281 -7.98 -12.06 18.29
CA LEU A 281 -8.21 -13.37 18.89
C LEU A 281 -8.53 -13.25 20.40
N PRO A 282 -9.33 -14.19 20.96
CA PRO A 282 -9.54 -14.29 22.40
C PRO A 282 -8.22 -14.27 23.19
N LYS A 283 -8.23 -13.59 24.36
CA LYS A 283 -7.05 -13.46 25.22
C LYS A 283 -6.41 -14.82 25.52
N GLY A 284 -5.10 -14.90 25.34
CA GLY A 284 -4.31 -16.12 25.57
C GLY A 284 -4.18 -17.03 24.34
N GLN A 285 -4.91 -16.77 23.26
CA GLN A 285 -4.75 -17.52 22.01
C GLN A 285 -3.58 -16.95 21.20
N ARG A 286 -2.67 -17.83 20.76
CA ARG A 286 -1.53 -17.42 19.91
C ARG A 286 -2.01 -17.17 18.48
N SER A 287 -1.51 -16.11 17.85
CA SER A 287 -1.76 -15.86 16.43
C SER A 287 -1.01 -16.86 15.53
N GLY A 288 -1.74 -17.42 14.57
CA GLY A 288 -1.25 -18.35 13.55
C GLY A 288 -0.29 -17.68 12.58
N LEU A 289 -0.50 -16.41 12.23
CA LEU A 289 0.43 -15.63 11.40
C LEU A 289 1.79 -15.49 12.08
N ASN A 290 1.80 -15.00 13.32
CA ASN A 290 3.05 -14.78 14.07
C ASN A 290 3.82 -16.09 14.26
N HIS A 291 3.10 -17.19 14.51
CA HIS A 291 3.69 -18.51 14.61
C HIS A 291 4.25 -19.00 13.26
N ALA A 292 3.48 -18.91 12.17
CA ALA A 292 3.90 -19.41 10.86
C ALA A 292 5.12 -18.67 10.31
N VAL A 293 5.17 -17.34 10.48
CA VAL A 293 6.33 -16.54 10.04
C VAL A 293 7.62 -16.99 10.73
N GLN A 294 7.55 -17.42 12.00
CA GLN A 294 8.70 -17.96 12.73
C GLN A 294 9.06 -19.39 12.28
N VAL A 295 8.05 -20.25 12.13
CA VAL A 295 8.26 -21.67 11.81
C VAL A 295 8.72 -21.89 10.37
N LEU A 296 8.32 -21.01 9.44
CA LEU A 296 8.53 -21.18 8.00
C LEU A 296 9.71 -20.36 7.46
N GLU A 297 10.47 -19.69 8.32
CA GLU A 297 11.54 -18.77 7.93
C GLU A 297 12.58 -19.39 6.98
N ASN A 298 12.88 -20.68 7.14
CA ASN A 298 13.89 -21.39 6.35
C ASN A 298 13.31 -22.36 5.30
N VAL A 299 12.02 -22.26 4.99
CA VAL A 299 11.38 -23.14 4.01
C VAL A 299 11.52 -22.56 2.61
N GLN A 300 12.17 -23.30 1.70
CA GLN A 300 12.33 -22.90 0.30
C GLN A 300 10.97 -22.73 -0.40
N GLY A 301 10.88 -21.73 -1.27
CA GLY A 301 9.63 -21.38 -1.98
C GLY A 301 8.62 -20.59 -1.15
N ILE A 302 8.99 -20.22 0.09
CA ILE A 302 8.23 -19.33 0.96
C ILE A 302 9.03 -18.04 1.18
N SER A 303 8.40 -16.88 0.96
CA SER A 303 8.99 -15.58 1.25
C SER A 303 8.15 -14.77 2.23
N CYS A 304 8.80 -13.92 3.02
CA CYS A 304 8.15 -13.04 3.99
C CYS A 304 8.62 -11.60 3.78
N SER A 305 7.69 -10.74 3.36
CA SER A 305 7.92 -9.30 3.20
C SER A 305 7.35 -8.58 4.42
N ARG A 306 8.22 -7.87 5.14
CA ARG A 306 7.85 -7.11 6.34
C ARG A 306 7.76 -5.62 6.01
N PHE A 307 6.55 -5.08 6.11
CA PHE A 307 6.28 -3.66 5.94
C PHE A 307 6.44 -2.90 7.25
N SER A 308 6.84 -1.66 7.13
CA SER A 308 6.95 -0.71 8.24
C SER A 308 5.99 0.46 8.07
N SER A 309 5.95 1.38 9.04
CA SER A 309 5.23 2.65 8.91
C SER A 309 5.69 3.48 7.69
N ARG A 310 6.93 3.30 7.23
CA ARG A 310 7.48 3.97 6.04
C ARG A 310 6.84 3.52 4.74
N ASP A 311 6.20 2.35 4.74
CA ASP A 311 5.51 1.78 3.58
C ASP A 311 4.03 2.18 3.50
N VAL A 312 3.55 2.91 4.50
CA VAL A 312 2.17 3.38 4.57
C VAL A 312 1.99 4.54 3.59
N VAL A 313 1.17 4.32 2.57
CA VAL A 313 0.83 5.37 1.60
C VAL A 313 -0.63 5.71 1.76
N ARG A 314 -0.90 6.82 2.43
CA ARG A 314 -2.24 7.36 2.67
C ARG A 314 -2.34 8.76 2.08
N HIS A 315 -3.58 9.20 1.86
CA HIS A 315 -3.84 10.58 1.50
C HIS A 315 -3.26 11.54 2.56
N PRO A 316 -2.59 12.66 2.19
CA PRO A 316 -1.92 13.55 3.15
C PRO A 316 -2.82 14.08 4.27
N LEU A 317 -4.11 14.30 3.97
CA LEU A 317 -5.10 14.66 5.00
C LEU A 317 -5.28 13.56 6.05
N VAL A 318 -5.32 12.29 5.65
CA VAL A 318 -5.47 11.16 6.57
C VAL A 318 -4.24 11.02 7.45
N ALA A 319 -3.04 11.20 6.89
CA ALA A 319 -1.80 11.22 7.68
C ALA A 319 -1.87 12.29 8.77
N ARG A 320 -2.21 13.53 8.42
CA ARG A 320 -2.35 14.62 9.39
C ARG A 320 -3.41 14.36 10.47
N ILE A 321 -4.49 13.63 10.14
CA ILE A 321 -5.50 13.23 11.12
C ILE A 321 -4.90 12.20 12.09
N VAL A 322 -4.22 11.17 11.61
CA VAL A 322 -3.55 10.17 12.45
C VAL A 322 -2.55 10.84 13.39
N ASP A 323 -1.68 11.71 12.86
CA ASP A 323 -0.69 12.45 13.66
C ASP A 323 -1.35 13.34 14.74
N ALA A 324 -2.57 13.82 14.51
CA ALA A 324 -3.31 14.61 15.49
C ALA A 324 -3.84 13.75 16.65
N TYR A 325 -4.33 12.54 16.36
CA TYR A 325 -4.78 11.58 17.39
C TYR A 325 -3.61 10.99 18.18
N GLU A 326 -2.49 10.67 17.53
CA GLU A 326 -1.28 10.19 18.22
C GLU A 326 -0.73 11.23 19.19
N ARG A 327 -0.75 12.52 18.80
CA ARG A 327 -0.36 13.63 19.70
C ARG A 327 -1.32 13.84 20.87
N ALA A 328 -2.59 13.47 20.72
CA ALA A 328 -3.58 13.56 21.79
C ALA A 328 -3.46 12.41 22.81
N GLY A 329 -2.72 11.34 22.49
CA GLY A 329 -2.55 10.16 23.34
C GLY A 329 -3.71 9.16 23.27
N ASP A 330 -4.56 9.25 22.24
CA ASP A 330 -5.76 8.43 22.05
C ASP A 330 -5.51 7.18 21.16
N ALA A 331 -4.29 6.65 21.14
CA ALA A 331 -3.90 5.48 20.33
C ALA A 331 -3.39 4.32 21.20
#